data_AF-A0A7Y2BVT4-F1
#
_entry.id   AF-A0A7Y2BVT4-F1
#
_cell.length_a   1.000
_cell.length_b   1.000
_cell.length_c   1.000
_cell.angle_alpha   90.00
_cell.angle_beta   90.00
_cell.angle_gamma   90.00
#
_symmetry.space_group_name_H-M   'P 1'
#
loop_
_entity.id
_entity.type
_entity.pdbx_description
1 polymer ?
#
loop_
_entity_poly.entity_id
_entity_poly.type
_entity_poly.pdbx_seq_one_letter_code
_entity_poly.pdbx_strand_id
1 'polypeptide(L)'
;MYKFNYADVLEDTGQAAREDEATAIEQSIEMLEKAQAAGARSREAIEALFYLRRLWSLLIEDLAKPENDLPESLRADLISIGMWIMRQAENIRTGNSDDFKGLIDVSKIIVAGLK
;
A
#
# COMPACT_ATOMS: atom_id res chain seq x y z
N MET A 1 -7.40 -31.29 27.14
CA MET A 1 -6.14 -30.56 26.93
C MET A 1 -6.10 -30.17 25.46
N TYR A 2 -6.58 -28.96 25.12
CA TYR A 2 -6.59 -28.50 23.73
C TYR A 2 -5.17 -28.06 23.39
N LYS A 3 -4.42 -28.92 22.68
CA LYS A 3 -3.19 -28.49 22.03
C LYS A 3 -3.62 -27.68 20.81
N PHE A 4 -3.80 -26.37 21.00
CA PHE A 4 -3.73 -25.45 19.86
C PHE A 4 -2.35 -25.68 19.22
N ASN A 5 -2.35 -26.16 17.99
CA ASN A 5 -1.13 -26.34 17.23
C ASN A 5 -0.54 -24.95 16.99
N TYR A 6 0.69 -24.73 17.44
CA TYR A 6 1.34 -23.42 17.35
C TYR A 6 1.51 -22.97 15.88
N ALA A 7 1.58 -23.93 14.96
CA ALA A 7 1.58 -23.68 13.52
C ALA A 7 0.26 -23.06 13.03
N ASP A 8 -0.89 -23.59 13.46
CA ASP A 8 -2.21 -23.10 13.04
C ASP A 8 -2.47 -21.66 13.52
N VAL A 9 -1.95 -21.29 14.71
CA VAL A 9 -2.07 -19.92 15.24
C VAL A 9 -1.15 -18.95 14.49
N LEU A 10 0.05 -19.38 14.09
CA LEU A 10 0.98 -18.54 13.33
C LEU A 10 0.50 -18.31 11.89
N GLU A 11 -0.03 -19.34 11.23
CA GLU A 11 -0.61 -19.21 9.88
C GLU A 11 -1.83 -18.27 9.87
N ASP A 12 -2.70 -18.35 10.87
CA ASP A 12 -3.87 -17.48 11.03
C ASP A 12 -3.45 -16.00 11.22
N THR A 13 -2.39 -15.75 12.00
CA THR A 13 -1.88 -14.37 12.19
C THR A 13 -1.26 -13.76 10.94
N GLY A 14 -0.55 -14.55 10.13
CA GLY A 14 0.06 -14.08 8.89
C GLY A 14 -0.96 -13.82 7.79
N GLN A 15 -2.00 -14.66 7.71
CA GLN A 15 -3.10 -14.48 6.77
C GLN A 15 -3.94 -13.23 7.11
N ALA A 16 -4.26 -13.03 8.39
CA ALA A 16 -4.95 -11.82 8.85
C ALA A 16 -4.17 -10.54 8.54
N ALA A 17 -2.84 -10.55 8.70
CA ALA A 17 -2.00 -9.40 8.37
C ALA A 17 -2.05 -9.04 6.87
N ARG A 18 -2.05 -10.04 5.98
CA ARG A 18 -2.17 -9.79 4.53
C ARG A 18 -3.56 -9.27 4.15
N GLU A 19 -4.61 -9.74 4.82
CA GLU A 19 -5.97 -9.25 4.60
C GLU A 19 -6.13 -7.79 5.06
N ASP A 20 -5.50 -7.43 6.18
CA ASP A 20 -5.44 -6.05 6.67
C ASP A 20 -4.69 -5.13 5.68
N GLU A 21 -3.55 -5.58 5.15
CA GLU A 21 -2.79 -4.86 4.12
C GLU A 21 -3.60 -4.66 2.84
N ALA A 22 -4.26 -5.71 2.35
CA ALA A 22 -5.11 -5.63 1.16
C ALA A 22 -6.25 -4.63 1.36
N THR A 23 -6.93 -4.67 2.51
CA THR A 23 -8.01 -3.75 2.86
C THR A 23 -7.53 -2.30 2.91
N ALA A 24 -6.35 -2.05 3.49
CA ALA A 24 -5.77 -0.71 3.55
C ALA A 24 -5.43 -0.17 2.16
N ILE A 25 -4.88 -1.01 1.27
CA ILE A 25 -4.59 -0.62 -0.11
C ILE A 25 -5.88 -0.37 -0.89
N GLU A 26 -6.91 -1.20 -0.73
CA GLU A 26 -8.25 -0.98 -1.32
C GLU A 26 -8.85 0.36 -0.89
N GLN A 27 -8.79 0.67 0.41
CA GLN A 27 -9.22 1.96 0.92
C GLN A 27 -8.42 3.11 0.26
N SER A 28 -7.11 2.96 0.08
CA SER A 28 -6.29 3.97 -0.60
C SER A 28 -6.74 4.19 -2.05
N ILE A 29 -7.12 3.12 -2.76
CA ILE A 29 -7.61 3.18 -4.14
C ILE A 29 -8.92 3.98 -4.20
N GLU A 30 -9.88 3.68 -3.34
CA GLU A 30 -11.16 4.41 -3.30
C GLU A 30 -10.95 5.90 -3.01
N MET A 31 -10.03 6.24 -2.11
CA MET A 31 -9.70 7.63 -1.81
C MET A 31 -9.06 8.33 -3.00
N LEU A 32 -8.16 7.65 -3.73
CA LEU A 32 -7.52 8.18 -4.92
C LEU A 32 -8.51 8.38 -6.08
N GLU A 33 -9.48 7.48 -6.25
CA GLU A 33 -10.54 7.64 -7.26
C GLU A 33 -11.43 8.85 -6.96
N LYS A 34 -11.81 9.06 -5.69
CA LYS A 34 -12.53 10.27 -5.25
C LYS A 34 -11.69 11.53 -5.46
N ALA A 35 -10.41 11.48 -5.14
CA ALA A 35 -9.47 12.58 -5.37
C ALA A 35 -9.32 12.92 -6.85
N GLN A 36 -9.25 11.92 -7.72
CA GLN A 36 -9.20 12.12 -9.17
C GLN A 36 -10.45 12.84 -9.68
N ALA A 37 -11.63 12.44 -9.22
CA ALA A 37 -12.90 13.06 -9.60
C ALA A 37 -13.03 14.51 -9.06
N ALA A 38 -12.55 14.77 -7.84
CA ALA A 38 -12.59 16.08 -7.21
C ALA A 38 -11.47 17.04 -7.69
N GLY A 39 -10.39 16.50 -8.26
CA GLY A 39 -9.25 17.23 -8.79
C GLY A 39 -8.08 17.39 -7.81
N ALA A 40 -6.87 17.62 -8.33
CA ALA A 40 -5.62 17.57 -7.55
C ALA A 40 -5.49 18.59 -6.40
N ARG A 41 -6.27 19.67 -6.41
CA ARG A 41 -6.26 20.72 -5.38
C ARG A 41 -7.42 20.61 -4.39
N SER A 42 -8.21 19.55 -4.51
CA SER A 42 -9.34 19.28 -3.64
C SER A 42 -8.89 18.81 -2.26
N ARG A 43 -9.83 18.82 -1.30
CA ARG A 43 -9.57 18.27 0.03
C ARG A 43 -9.37 16.75 -0.04
N GLU A 44 -10.14 16.11 -0.90
CA GLU A 44 -10.10 14.68 -1.20
C GLU A 44 -8.70 14.27 -1.67
N ALA A 45 -8.08 15.07 -2.55
CA ALA A 45 -6.69 14.86 -2.97
C ALA A 45 -5.69 14.94 -1.82
N ILE A 46 -5.83 15.92 -0.93
CA ILE A 46 -4.94 16.06 0.23
C ILE A 46 -5.06 14.84 1.15
N GLU A 47 -6.29 14.42 1.45
CA GLU A 47 -6.55 13.28 2.33
C GLU A 47 -6.07 11.96 1.71
N ALA A 48 -6.36 11.73 0.43
CA ALA A 48 -5.93 10.53 -0.30
C ALA A 48 -4.41 10.40 -0.38
N LEU A 49 -3.72 11.47 -0.78
CA LEU A 49 -2.26 11.48 -0.89
C LEU A 49 -1.57 11.32 0.47
N PHE A 50 -2.14 11.91 1.53
CA PHE A 50 -1.64 11.73 2.88
C PHE A 50 -1.78 10.28 3.36
N TYR A 51 -2.97 9.69 3.17
CA TYR A 51 -3.23 8.30 3.53
C TYR A 51 -2.29 7.35 2.77
N LEU A 52 -2.21 7.50 1.44
CA LEU A 52 -1.36 6.67 0.58
C LEU A 52 0.10 6.72 1.03
N ARG A 53 0.64 7.92 1.28
CA ARG A 53 2.04 8.07 1.71
C ARG A 53 2.30 7.43 3.07
N ARG A 54 1.35 7.54 4.01
CA ARG A 54 1.48 6.92 5.33
C ARG A 54 1.47 5.39 5.23
N LEU A 55 0.54 4.84 4.43
CA LEU A 55 0.45 3.41 4.18
C LEU A 55 1.76 2.86 3.60
N TRP A 56 2.24 3.46 2.50
CA TRP A 56 3.48 3.00 1.85
C TRP A 56 4.72 3.21 2.70
N SER A 57 4.76 4.23 3.57
CA SER A 57 5.86 4.38 4.53
C SER A 57 5.95 3.19 5.48
N LEU A 58 4.81 2.69 5.97
CA LEU A 58 4.77 1.53 6.89
C LEU A 58 5.13 0.25 6.15
N LEU A 59 4.59 0.04 4.95
CA LEU A 59 4.90 -1.14 4.13
C LEU A 59 6.39 -1.21 3.78
N ILE A 60 7.00 -0.09 3.35
CA ILE A 60 8.43 -0.04 3.04
C ILE A 60 9.29 -0.32 4.28
N GLU A 61 8.90 0.23 5.43
CA GLU A 61 9.61 -0.03 6.70
C GLU A 61 9.57 -1.51 7.05
N ASP A 62 8.43 -2.18 6.87
CA ASP A 62 8.31 -3.61 7.12
C ASP A 62 9.10 -4.46 6.12
N LEU A 63 8.99 -4.16 4.82
CA LEU A 63 9.75 -4.83 3.75
C LEU A 63 11.27 -4.71 3.92
N ALA A 64 11.74 -3.66 4.60
CA ALA A 64 13.16 -3.44 4.86
C ALA A 64 13.70 -4.28 6.04
N LYS A 65 12.84 -4.88 6.86
CA LYS A 65 13.26 -5.70 8.00
C LYS A 65 13.85 -7.04 7.53
N PRO A 66 14.97 -7.49 8.11
CA PRO A 66 15.53 -8.79 7.78
C PRO A 66 14.61 -9.96 8.17
N GLU A 67 13.70 -9.75 9.12
CA GLU A 67 12.70 -10.72 9.56
C GLU A 67 11.47 -10.83 8.64
N ASN A 68 11.37 -10.04 7.56
CA ASN A 68 10.25 -10.13 6.64
C ASN A 68 10.32 -11.42 5.81
N ASP A 69 9.23 -12.19 5.82
CA ASP A 69 9.15 -13.55 5.25
C ASP A 69 9.15 -13.60 3.71
N LEU A 70 9.12 -12.46 3.02
CA LEU A 70 9.16 -12.43 1.56
C LEU A 70 10.59 -12.63 1.02
N PRO A 71 10.75 -13.22 -0.19
CA PRO A 71 12.05 -13.32 -0.85
C PRO A 71 12.69 -11.94 -1.03
N GLU A 72 14.01 -11.86 -0.83
CA GLU A 72 14.77 -10.60 -0.89
C GLU A 72 14.56 -9.82 -2.20
N SER A 73 14.53 -10.52 -3.34
CA SER A 73 14.27 -9.91 -4.65
C SER A 73 12.88 -9.28 -4.72
N LEU A 74 11.85 -9.97 -4.20
CA LEU A 74 10.49 -9.45 -4.18
C LEU A 74 10.38 -8.23 -3.26
N ARG A 75 11.04 -8.26 -2.10
CA ARG A 75 11.10 -7.08 -1.20
C ARG A 75 11.74 -5.89 -1.89
N ALA A 76 12.86 -6.09 -2.59
CA ALA A 76 13.54 -5.02 -3.32
C ALA A 76 12.67 -4.42 -4.44
N ASP A 77 11.92 -5.24 -5.17
CA ASP A 77 10.98 -4.78 -6.19
C ASP A 77 9.82 -3.98 -5.58
N LEU A 78 9.22 -4.48 -4.49
CA LEU A 78 8.12 -3.80 -3.79
C LEU A 78 8.56 -2.48 -3.16
N ILE A 79 9.76 -2.43 -2.55
CA ILE A 79 10.35 -1.19 -2.05
C ILE A 79 10.54 -0.19 -3.19
N SER A 80 11.04 -0.64 -4.34
CA SER A 80 11.22 0.22 -5.52
C SER A 80 9.90 0.81 -6.01
N ILE A 81 8.82 0.00 -6.04
CA ILE A 81 7.47 0.45 -6.37
C ILE A 81 6.96 1.46 -5.33
N GLY A 82 7.13 1.16 -4.04
CA GLY A 82 6.73 2.06 -2.96
C GLY A 82 7.44 3.41 -3.05
N MET A 83 8.74 3.42 -3.34
CA MET A 83 9.51 4.66 -3.56
C MET A 83 9.01 5.45 -4.77
N TRP A 84 8.62 4.77 -5.85
CA TRP A 84 7.98 5.43 -7.00
C TRP A 84 6.63 6.05 -6.62
N ILE A 85 5.78 5.33 -5.88
CA ILE A 85 4.48 5.84 -5.39
C ILE A 85 4.68 7.09 -4.53
N MET A 86 5.62 7.06 -3.59
CA MET A 86 5.93 8.19 -2.71
C MET A 86 6.33 9.43 -3.51
N ARG A 87 7.16 9.25 -4.54
CA ARG A 87 7.57 10.34 -5.44
C ARG A 87 6.40 10.88 -6.27
N GLN A 88 5.57 10.01 -6.82
CA GLN A 88 4.43 10.45 -7.63
C GLN A 88 3.36 11.15 -6.81
N ALA A 89 3.07 10.66 -5.60
CA ALA A 89 2.18 11.34 -4.68
C ALA A 89 2.68 12.76 -4.35
N GLU A 90 3.99 12.94 -4.17
CA GLU A 90 4.60 14.25 -3.94
C GLU A 90 4.54 15.17 -5.17
N ASN A 91 4.72 14.64 -6.38
CA ASN A 91 4.55 15.40 -7.62
C ASN A 91 3.12 15.93 -7.75
N ILE A 92 2.12 15.12 -7.42
CA ILE A 92 0.72 15.56 -7.45
C ILE A 92 0.46 16.61 -6.36
N ARG A 93 0.94 16.36 -5.13
CA ARG A 93 0.78 17.28 -3.99
C ARG A 93 1.38 18.66 -4.26
N THR A 94 2.50 18.72 -4.97
CA THR A 94 3.18 19.97 -5.34
C THR A 94 2.59 20.64 -6.59
N GLY A 95 1.62 20.01 -7.25
CA GLY A 95 0.98 20.52 -8.46
C GLY A 95 1.82 20.37 -9.73
N ASN A 96 2.88 19.54 -9.68
CA ASN A 96 3.71 19.20 -10.83
C ASN A 96 3.09 18.10 -11.71
N SER A 97 2.06 17.41 -11.22
CA SER A 97 1.30 16.37 -11.91
C SER A 97 -0.14 16.33 -11.42
N ASP A 98 -1.05 15.76 -12.21
CA ASP A 98 -2.42 15.40 -11.85
C ASP A 98 -2.70 13.91 -12.13
N ASP A 99 -1.64 13.11 -12.32
CA ASP A 99 -1.73 11.70 -12.67
C ASP A 99 -2.05 10.79 -11.46
N PHE A 100 -3.28 10.89 -10.97
CA PHE A 100 -3.82 9.93 -9.99
C PHE A 100 -3.98 8.53 -10.58
N LYS A 101 -4.15 8.43 -11.90
CA LYS A 101 -4.40 7.15 -12.58
C LYS A 101 -3.21 6.22 -12.41
N GLY A 102 -1.99 6.70 -12.58
CA GLY A 102 -0.78 5.91 -12.35
C GLY A 102 -0.71 5.33 -10.93
N LEU A 103 -1.08 6.11 -9.91
CA LEU A 103 -1.12 5.63 -8.51
C LEU A 103 -2.20 4.55 -8.31
N ILE A 104 -3.39 4.75 -8.88
CA ILE A 104 -4.52 3.81 -8.79
C ILE A 104 -4.18 2.48 -9.48
N ASP A 105 -3.67 2.53 -10.70
CA ASP A 105 -3.40 1.34 -11.51
C ASP A 105 -2.33 0.46 -10.84
N VAL A 106 -1.25 1.06 -10.35
CA VAL A 106 -0.21 0.32 -9.60
C VAL A 106 -0.77 -0.26 -8.30
N SER A 107 -1.54 0.50 -7.53
CA SER A 107 -2.12 0.01 -6.28
C SER A 107 -3.08 -1.16 -6.50
N LYS A 108 -3.86 -1.14 -7.60
CA LYS A 108 -4.74 -2.25 -8.01
C LYS A 108 -3.95 -3.51 -8.36
N ILE A 109 -2.83 -3.37 -9.06
CA ILE A 109 -1.95 -4.51 -9.40
C ILE A 109 -1.39 -5.15 -8.12
N ILE A 110 -0.94 -4.33 -7.16
CA ILE A 110 -0.40 -4.83 -5.88
C ILE A 110 -1.47 -5.58 -5.10
N VAL A 111 -2.67 -5.02 -4.92
CA VAL A 111 -3.77 -5.69 -4.22
C VAL A 111 -4.19 -6.99 -4.92
N ALA A 112 -4.18 -7.02 -6.25
CA ALA A 112 -4.49 -8.24 -6.99
C ALA A 112 -3.44 -9.35 -6.78
N GLY A 113 -2.18 -8.99 -6.50
CA GLY A 113 -1.12 -9.94 -6.17
C GLY A 113 -1.11 -10.40 -4.70
N LEU A 114 -1.84 -9.72 -3.82
CA LEU A 114 -2.01 -10.10 -2.41
C LEU A 114 -3.16 -11.09 -2.20
N LYS A 115 -4.08 -11.20 -3.16
CA LYS A 115 -5.22 -12.13 -3.18
C LYS A 115 -4.87 -13.44 -3.87
#